data_AF-A0A6G7PWA8-F1
#
_entry.id   AF-A0A6G7PWA8-F1
#
_cell.length_a   1.000
_cell.length_b   1.000
_cell.length_c   1.000
_cell.angle_alpha   90.00
_cell.angle_beta   90.00
_cell.angle_gamma   90.00
#
_symmetry.space_group_name_H-M   'P 1'
#
loop_
_entity.id
_entity.type
_entity.pdbx_description
1 polymer ?
#
loop_
_entity_poly.entity_id
_entity_poly.type
_entity_poly.pdbx_seq_one_letter_code
_entity_poly.pdbx_strand_id
1 'polypeptide(L)'
;MSHPQPSLPAKPIASIFGRREESIEEALRALKKVLGPVILKSSWLPFDLTNYYQPEFGSGLKRLFVAFAGFLAQEDLPRLKHRTYEQEMLLSVAGRRQVNIDPGYLLPERLVLATFKNYSHRIYLSQGVYADLTLIFERGSYRPLPWTYPDYVRDGIPFFNKVRQLYVEELKKEGLWPLKA
;
A
#
# COMPACT_ATOMS: atom_id res chain seq x y z
N MET A 1 -7.96 -22.13 24.10
CA MET A 1 -7.70 -20.77 24.64
C MET A 1 -6.73 -20.08 23.71
N SER A 2 -6.97 -18.83 23.33
CA SER A 2 -6.03 -18.04 22.52
C SER A 2 -4.93 -17.47 23.43
N HIS A 3 -3.67 -17.71 23.10
CA HIS A 3 -2.53 -17.11 23.78
C HIS A 3 -1.94 -15.98 22.91
N PRO A 4 -1.37 -14.92 23.51
CA PRO A 4 -0.66 -13.90 22.75
C PRO A 4 0.46 -14.54 21.94
N GLN A 5 0.50 -14.22 20.65
CA GLN A 5 1.57 -14.64 19.75
C GLN A 5 2.17 -13.40 19.08
N PRO A 6 3.48 -13.39 18.79
CA PRO A 6 4.08 -12.34 17.99
C PRO A 6 3.38 -12.28 16.63
N SER A 7 3.05 -11.08 16.17
CA SER A 7 2.54 -10.90 14.81
C SER A 7 3.66 -11.06 13.79
N LEU A 8 3.35 -11.61 12.61
CA LEU A 8 4.32 -11.59 11.51
C LEU A 8 4.68 -10.15 11.15
N PRO A 9 5.97 -9.87 10.88
CA PRO A 9 6.34 -8.63 10.22
C PRO A 9 5.67 -8.58 8.83
N ALA A 10 5.21 -7.41 8.40
CA ALA A 10 4.51 -7.28 7.14
C ALA A 10 5.43 -6.82 6.00
N LYS A 11 5.02 -7.09 4.75
CA LYS A 11 5.72 -6.59 3.56
C LYS A 11 5.24 -5.18 3.22
N PRO A 12 6.09 -4.14 3.32
CA PRO A 12 5.70 -2.77 2.96
C PRO A 12 5.36 -2.64 1.47
N ILE A 13 4.25 -1.95 1.17
CA ILE A 13 3.79 -1.63 -0.18
C ILE A 13 3.33 -0.16 -0.26
N ALA A 14 3.22 0.35 -1.48
CA ALA A 14 2.54 1.61 -1.74
C ALA A 14 1.84 1.59 -3.11
N SER A 15 0.72 2.32 -3.19
CA SER A 15 0.14 2.78 -4.46
C SER A 15 0.47 4.25 -4.61
N ILE A 16 1.12 4.63 -5.71
CA ILE A 16 1.47 6.02 -6.01
C ILE A 16 0.75 6.40 -7.29
N PHE A 17 0.04 7.52 -7.29
CA PHE A 17 -0.57 8.02 -8.52
C PHE A 17 -0.44 9.54 -8.64
N GLY A 18 -0.44 10.01 -9.89
CA GLY A 18 -0.26 11.40 -10.24
C GLY A 18 -0.32 11.58 -11.75
N ARG A 19 -0.29 12.84 -12.21
CA ARG A 19 -0.42 13.14 -13.65
C ARG A 19 0.89 12.94 -14.42
N ARG A 20 2.01 13.23 -13.76
CA ARG A 20 3.36 13.18 -14.34
C ARG A 20 4.12 11.99 -13.78
N GLU A 21 4.71 11.18 -14.66
CA GLU A 21 5.53 10.04 -14.25
C GLU A 21 6.74 10.50 -13.44
N GLU A 22 7.31 11.65 -13.77
CA GLU A 22 8.45 12.24 -13.09
C GLU A 22 8.16 12.51 -11.61
N SER A 23 6.97 13.03 -11.30
CA SER A 23 6.53 13.25 -9.91
C SER A 23 6.35 11.93 -9.17
N ILE A 24 5.81 10.90 -9.84
CA ILE A 24 5.64 9.55 -9.24
C ILE A 24 6.99 8.90 -8.97
N GLU A 25 7.95 9.01 -9.90
CA GLU A 25 9.31 8.51 -9.72
C GLU A 25 10.06 9.27 -8.62
N GLU A 26 9.79 10.56 -8.44
CA GLU A 26 10.34 11.33 -7.33
C GLU A 26 9.81 10.87 -5.98
N ALA A 27 8.49 10.68 -5.86
CA ALA A 27 7.88 10.08 -4.69
C ALA A 27 8.45 8.69 -4.39
N LEU A 28 8.62 7.86 -5.43
CA LEU A 28 9.22 6.53 -5.28
C LEU A 28 10.67 6.60 -4.78
N ARG A 29 11.48 7.54 -5.29
CA ARG A 29 12.85 7.78 -4.80
C ARG A 29 12.86 8.17 -3.32
N ALA A 30 11.91 8.98 -2.87
CA ALA A 30 11.78 9.35 -1.47
C ALA A 30 11.39 8.13 -0.61
N LEU A 31 10.39 7.35 -1.04
CA LEU A 31 9.97 6.14 -0.32
C LEU A 31 11.10 5.11 -0.22
N LYS A 32 11.94 4.96 -1.25
CA LYS A 32 13.11 4.06 -1.20
C LYS A 32 14.10 4.41 -0.08
N LYS A 33 14.22 5.68 0.29
CA LYS A 33 15.08 6.11 1.40
C LYS A 33 14.49 5.72 2.76
N VAL A 34 13.17 5.58 2.85
CA VAL A 34 12.45 5.27 4.09
C VAL A 34 12.23 3.77 4.25
N LEU A 35 11.88 3.08 3.17
CA LEU A 35 11.42 1.67 3.16
C LEU A 35 12.45 0.71 2.57
N GLY A 36 13.56 1.22 2.02
CA GLY A 36 14.56 0.39 1.34
C GLY A 36 14.27 0.17 -0.15
N PRO A 37 15.02 -0.72 -0.82
CA PRO A 37 14.92 -0.91 -2.26
C PRO A 37 13.57 -1.52 -2.67
N VAL A 38 13.14 -1.24 -3.90
CA VAL A 38 11.93 -1.83 -4.50
C VAL A 38 12.25 -3.25 -4.95
N ILE A 39 11.41 -4.23 -4.58
CA ILE A 39 11.53 -5.63 -5.01
C ILE A 39 10.58 -5.98 -6.16
N LEU A 40 9.48 -5.25 -6.28
CA LEU A 40 8.52 -5.41 -7.36
C LEU A 40 7.82 -4.09 -7.65
N LYS A 41 7.63 -3.80 -8.93
CA LYS A 41 6.96 -2.61 -9.45
C LYS A 41 6.00 -3.04 -10.55
N SER A 42 4.79 -2.50 -10.58
CA SER A 42 3.84 -2.74 -11.68
C SER A 42 4.30 -2.03 -12.97
N SER A 43 3.67 -2.33 -14.09
CA SER A 43 3.68 -1.38 -15.22
C SER A 43 2.98 -0.08 -14.82
N TRP A 44 3.11 0.95 -15.63
CA TRP A 44 2.24 2.13 -15.53
C TRP A 44 0.79 1.71 -15.79
N LEU A 45 -0.09 2.05 -14.86
CA LEU A 45 -1.51 1.72 -14.94
C LEU A 45 -2.31 3.01 -15.17
N PRO A 46 -3.31 3.00 -16.07
CA PRO A 46 -4.26 4.10 -16.14
C PRO A 46 -5.02 4.20 -14.81
N PHE A 47 -5.13 5.40 -14.26
CA PHE A 47 -5.96 5.68 -13.10
C PHE A 47 -7.17 6.49 -13.55
N ASP A 48 -8.23 5.76 -13.88
CA ASP A 48 -9.45 6.22 -14.53
C ASP A 48 -10.64 6.35 -13.56
N LEU A 49 -10.43 6.07 -12.28
CA LEU A 49 -11.48 6.05 -11.28
C LEU A 49 -11.83 7.46 -10.82
N THR A 50 -12.83 7.99 -11.52
CA THR A 50 -13.80 9.00 -11.10
C THR A 50 -13.38 10.46 -11.24
N ASN A 51 -14.36 11.28 -11.66
CA ASN A 51 -14.30 12.73 -11.68
C ASN A 51 -14.00 13.36 -10.29
N TYR A 52 -13.93 12.56 -9.23
CA TYR A 52 -13.59 12.98 -7.87
C TYR A 52 -12.20 13.61 -7.77
N TYR A 53 -11.20 13.06 -8.47
CA TYR A 53 -9.82 13.57 -8.43
C TYR A 53 -9.51 14.60 -9.52
N GLN A 54 -10.37 14.74 -10.53
CA GLN A 54 -10.15 15.67 -11.64
C GLN A 54 -9.98 17.14 -11.19
N PRO A 55 -10.74 17.67 -10.21
CA PRO A 55 -10.54 19.04 -9.73
C PRO A 55 -9.17 19.28 -9.09
N GLU A 56 -8.59 18.26 -8.45
CA GLU A 56 -7.31 18.36 -7.74
C GLU A 56 -6.11 18.07 -8.65
N PHE A 57 -6.21 17.06 -9.54
CA PHE A 57 -5.08 16.56 -10.34
C PHE A 57 -5.21 16.76 -11.86
N GLY A 58 -6.41 17.04 -12.37
CA GLY A 58 -6.73 16.99 -13.79
C GLY A 58 -7.00 15.58 -14.32
N SER A 59 -7.01 15.40 -15.64
CA SER A 59 -7.23 14.12 -16.32
C SER A 59 -5.91 13.40 -16.65
N GLY A 60 -6.01 12.11 -17.01
CA GLY A 60 -4.87 11.30 -17.46
C GLY A 60 -3.93 10.85 -16.34
N LEU A 61 -4.49 10.54 -15.18
CA LEU A 61 -3.70 10.07 -14.04
C LEU A 61 -3.10 8.69 -14.33
N LYS A 62 -1.87 8.52 -13.85
CA LYS A 62 -1.11 7.28 -13.92
C LYS A 62 -0.88 6.77 -12.52
N ARG A 63 -0.89 5.46 -12.37
CA ARG A 63 -0.63 4.75 -11.12
C ARG A 63 0.55 3.81 -11.26
N LEU A 64 1.22 3.64 -10.13
CA LEU A 64 2.24 2.64 -9.91
C LEU A 64 2.02 1.92 -8.57
N PHE A 65 1.93 0.60 -8.60
CA PHE A 65 2.03 -0.22 -7.39
C PHE A 65 3.49 -0.65 -7.17
N VAL A 66 3.94 -0.58 -5.92
CA VAL A 66 5.31 -0.95 -5.54
C VAL A 66 5.33 -1.74 -4.23
N ALA A 67 6.28 -2.67 -4.14
CA ALA A 67 6.62 -3.40 -2.92
C ALA A 67 8.10 -3.23 -2.62
N PHE A 68 8.43 -3.12 -1.34
CA PHE A 68 9.79 -2.83 -0.88
C PHE A 68 10.44 -4.04 -0.19
N ALA A 69 11.76 -4.08 -0.17
CA ALA A 69 12.53 -5.08 0.56
C ALA A 69 12.38 -4.90 2.07
N GLY A 70 12.76 -5.94 2.83
CA GLY A 70 12.70 -5.89 4.29
C GLY A 70 11.28 -5.92 4.84
N PHE A 71 11.19 -5.75 6.16
CA PHE A 71 9.96 -5.96 6.91
C PHE A 71 9.50 -4.66 7.59
N LEU A 72 8.19 -4.52 7.72
CA LEU A 72 7.53 -3.44 8.44
C LEU A 72 6.77 -4.03 9.63
N ALA A 73 7.01 -3.51 10.83
CA ALA A 73 6.17 -3.84 11.98
C ALA A 73 4.75 -3.29 11.73
N GLN A 74 3.70 -4.06 12.04
CA GLN A 74 2.33 -3.66 11.67
C GLN A 74 1.92 -2.35 12.36
N GLU A 75 2.41 -2.14 13.58
CA GLU A 75 2.25 -0.94 14.39
C GLU A 75 2.93 0.32 13.81
N ASP A 76 3.88 0.17 12.88
CA ASP A 76 4.54 1.30 12.21
C ASP A 76 3.70 1.89 11.06
N LEU A 77 2.58 1.27 10.70
CA LEU A 77 1.73 1.73 9.60
C LEU A 77 1.26 3.21 9.76
N PRO A 78 0.85 3.70 10.95
CA PRO A 78 0.54 5.12 11.16
C PRO A 78 1.73 6.05 10.90
N ARG A 79 2.92 5.68 11.40
CA ARG A 79 4.15 6.44 11.16
C ARG A 79 4.46 6.51 9.68
N LEU A 80 4.31 5.40 8.97
CA LEU A 80 4.50 5.36 7.52
C LEU A 80 3.51 6.30 6.80
N LYS A 81 2.22 6.33 7.20
CA LYS A 81 1.23 7.23 6.58
C LYS A 81 1.57 8.71 6.75
N HIS A 82 2.04 9.11 7.93
CA HIS A 82 2.51 10.48 8.16
C HIS A 82 3.74 10.79 7.30
N ARG A 83 4.71 9.88 7.19
CA ARG A 83 5.87 10.04 6.30
C ARG A 83 5.47 10.22 4.84
N THR A 84 4.53 9.42 4.33
CA THR A 84 4.08 9.55 2.94
C THR A 84 3.34 10.87 2.71
N TYR A 85 2.56 11.32 3.69
CA TYR A 85 1.88 12.62 3.64
C TYR A 85 2.87 13.79 3.61
N GLU A 86 3.92 13.76 4.45
CA GLU A 86 5.00 14.75 4.40
C GLU A 86 5.62 14.81 2.99
N GLN A 87 5.85 13.66 2.34
CA GLN A 87 6.37 13.63 0.98
C GLN A 87 5.39 14.20 -0.05
N GLU A 88 4.09 13.89 0.04
CA GLU A 88 3.07 14.50 -0.82
C GLU A 88 3.09 16.04 -0.71
N MET A 89 3.24 16.57 0.51
CA MET A 89 3.29 18.00 0.76
C MET A 89 4.57 18.65 0.21
N LEU A 90 5.73 18.00 0.37
CA LEU A 90 6.99 18.48 -0.19
C LEU A 90 6.99 18.54 -1.72
N LEU A 91 6.28 17.60 -2.37
CA LEU A 91 6.15 17.54 -3.83
C LEU A 91 5.01 18.40 -4.37
N SER A 92 4.27 19.10 -3.50
CA SER A 92 3.17 19.96 -3.90
C SER A 92 3.68 21.24 -4.54
N VAL A 93 2.97 21.72 -5.57
CA VAL A 93 3.30 22.95 -6.29
C VAL A 93 2.14 23.93 -6.12
N ALA A 94 2.43 25.15 -5.66
CA ALA A 94 1.42 26.18 -5.36
C ALA A 94 0.27 25.66 -4.46
N GLY A 95 0.63 24.85 -3.46
CA GLY A 95 -0.34 24.25 -2.52
C GLY A 95 -1.17 23.10 -3.09
N ARG A 96 -0.91 22.63 -4.31
CA ARG A 96 -1.63 21.51 -4.93
C ARG A 96 -0.76 20.26 -5.01
N ARG A 97 -1.28 19.15 -4.50
CA ARG A 97 -0.62 17.84 -4.55
C ARG A 97 -0.38 17.42 -6.00
N GLN A 98 0.84 16.98 -6.28
CA GLN A 98 1.23 16.46 -7.60
C GLN A 98 1.13 14.93 -7.68
N VAL A 99 1.19 14.29 -6.51
CA VAL A 99 1.07 12.85 -6.31
C VAL A 99 0.23 12.57 -5.08
N ASN A 100 -0.39 11.40 -5.07
CA ASN A 100 -0.96 10.78 -3.87
C ASN A 100 -0.23 9.46 -3.62
N ILE A 101 0.06 9.19 -2.36
CA ILE A 101 0.74 8.00 -1.88
C ILE A 101 -0.18 7.31 -0.87
N ASP A 102 -0.65 6.13 -1.24
CA ASP A 102 -1.42 5.23 -0.37
C ASP A 102 -0.48 4.13 0.13
N PRO A 103 0.17 4.32 1.30
CA PRO A 103 1.00 3.28 1.88
C PRO A 103 0.16 2.19 2.50
N GLY A 104 0.74 1.01 2.58
CA GLY A 104 0.13 -0.13 3.23
C GLY A 104 1.15 -1.22 3.52
N TYR A 105 0.62 -2.36 3.94
CA TYR A 105 1.40 -3.57 4.03
C TYR A 105 0.62 -4.77 3.54
N LEU A 106 1.38 -5.80 3.16
CA LEU A 106 0.87 -7.10 2.78
C LEU A 106 1.29 -8.14 3.83
N LEU A 107 0.31 -8.91 4.28
CA LEU A 107 0.45 -10.13 5.09
C LEU A 107 0.02 -11.34 4.25
N PRO A 108 0.35 -12.58 4.67
CA PRO A 108 -0.02 -13.77 3.89
C PRO A 108 -1.54 -13.90 3.68
N GLU A 109 -2.33 -13.35 4.58
CA GLU A 109 -3.80 -13.42 4.56
C GLU A 109 -4.50 -12.15 4.06
N ARG A 110 -3.82 -10.99 3.97
CA ARG A 110 -4.48 -9.71 3.67
C ARG A 110 -3.57 -8.60 3.16
N LEU A 111 -4.18 -7.64 2.48
CA LEU A 111 -3.60 -6.33 2.15
C LEU A 111 -4.32 -5.26 2.96
N VAL A 112 -3.55 -4.41 3.64
CA VAL A 112 -4.07 -3.30 4.46
C VAL A 112 -3.45 -1.99 3.99
N LEU A 113 -4.26 -0.97 3.74
CA LEU A 113 -3.82 0.39 3.44
C LEU A 113 -4.03 1.30 4.66
N ALA A 114 -3.24 2.37 4.73
CA ALA A 114 -3.41 3.43 5.71
C ALA A 114 -4.11 4.66 5.13
N THR A 115 -5.00 5.26 5.91
CA THR A 115 -5.76 6.44 5.50
C THR A 115 -6.07 7.36 6.68
N PHE A 116 -6.18 8.66 6.42
CA PHE A 116 -6.68 9.64 7.40
C PHE A 116 -8.21 9.76 7.39
N LYS A 117 -8.90 9.06 6.48
CA LYS A 117 -10.35 9.16 6.30
C LYS A 117 -11.05 8.04 7.07
N ASN A 118 -11.80 8.38 8.11
CA ASN A 118 -12.67 7.43 8.80
C ASN A 118 -13.82 6.95 7.87
N TYR A 119 -14.19 5.68 7.98
CA TYR A 119 -15.36 5.09 7.30
C TYR A 119 -15.80 3.80 8.01
N SER A 120 -16.98 3.28 7.66
CA SER A 120 -17.65 2.18 8.40
C SER A 120 -16.81 0.90 8.61
N HIS A 121 -15.95 0.55 7.65
CA HIS A 121 -15.09 -0.65 7.72
C HIS A 121 -13.67 -0.35 8.20
N ARG A 122 -13.34 0.91 8.48
CA ARG A 122 -11.97 1.34 8.79
C ARG A 122 -11.73 1.35 10.28
N ILE A 123 -10.65 0.72 10.70
CA ILE A 123 -10.32 0.54 12.11
C ILE A 123 -9.29 1.59 12.50
N TYR A 124 -9.56 2.36 13.55
CA TYR A 124 -8.61 3.33 14.07
C TYR A 124 -7.35 2.63 14.60
N LEU A 125 -6.17 3.14 14.23
CA LEU A 125 -4.89 2.66 14.73
C LEU A 125 -4.34 3.62 15.78
N SER A 126 -3.84 4.77 15.34
CA SER A 126 -3.33 5.87 16.18
C SER A 126 -3.11 7.11 15.33
N GLN A 127 -2.92 8.28 15.96
CA GLN A 127 -2.48 9.52 15.30
C GLN A 127 -3.36 9.94 14.11
N GLY A 128 -4.68 9.73 14.21
CA GLY A 128 -5.64 10.03 13.14
C GLY A 128 -5.59 9.06 11.94
N VAL A 129 -4.80 7.99 12.02
CA VAL A 129 -4.67 6.98 10.96
C VAL A 129 -5.59 5.80 11.22
N TYR A 130 -6.24 5.35 10.15
CA TYR A 130 -7.09 4.18 10.12
C TYR A 130 -6.51 3.12 9.17
N ALA A 131 -6.69 1.85 9.53
CA ALA A 131 -6.47 0.71 8.67
C ALA A 131 -7.69 0.45 7.78
N ASP A 132 -7.45 0.28 6.49
CA ASP A 132 -8.42 -0.12 5.48
C ASP A 132 -8.06 -1.54 5.01
N LEU A 133 -8.86 -2.54 5.39
CA LEU A 133 -8.69 -3.91 4.90
C LEU A 133 -9.14 -3.96 3.44
N THR A 134 -8.17 -3.94 2.52
CA THR A 134 -8.43 -3.71 1.10
C THR A 134 -8.59 -5.00 0.30
N LEU A 135 -7.82 -6.05 0.61
CA LEU A 135 -7.96 -7.38 -0.02
C LEU A 135 -7.73 -8.48 1.03
N ILE A 136 -8.40 -9.61 0.86
CA ILE A 136 -8.17 -10.83 1.66
C ILE A 136 -7.68 -11.96 0.76
N PHE A 137 -6.79 -12.82 1.25
CA PHE A 137 -6.28 -13.96 0.48
C PHE A 137 -7.09 -15.21 0.80
N GLU A 138 -7.75 -15.77 -0.22
CA GLU A 138 -8.58 -16.97 -0.07
C GLU A 138 -8.45 -17.84 -1.34
N ARG A 139 -8.38 -19.17 -1.15
CA ARG A 139 -8.36 -20.15 -2.25
C ARG A 139 -7.34 -19.83 -3.35
N GLY A 140 -6.12 -19.42 -2.95
CA GLY A 140 -4.99 -19.22 -3.86
C GLY A 140 -4.90 -17.84 -4.52
N SER A 141 -5.76 -16.88 -4.21
CA SER A 141 -5.66 -15.50 -4.72
C SER A 141 -6.19 -14.48 -3.73
N TYR A 142 -5.73 -13.24 -3.84
CA TYR A 142 -6.46 -12.11 -3.26
C TYR A 142 -7.85 -11.98 -3.87
N ARG A 143 -8.80 -11.58 -3.01
CA ARG A 143 -10.21 -11.33 -3.30
C ARG A 143 -10.59 -9.94 -2.78
N PRO A 144 -11.44 -9.21 -3.52
CA PRO A 144 -11.97 -7.94 -3.07
C PRO A 144 -13.01 -8.13 -1.96
N LEU A 145 -13.20 -7.07 -1.20
CA LEU A 145 -14.29 -6.84 -0.27
C LEU A 145 -15.28 -5.83 -0.90
N PRO A 146 -16.50 -5.66 -0.35
CA PRO A 146 -17.51 -4.78 -0.92
C PRO A 146 -17.08 -3.32 -1.13
N TRP A 147 -16.03 -2.87 -0.44
CA TRP A 147 -15.49 -1.50 -0.51
C TRP A 147 -14.15 -1.40 -1.24
N THR A 148 -13.59 -2.50 -1.75
CA THR A 148 -12.32 -2.47 -2.47
C THR A 148 -12.42 -1.63 -3.75
N TYR A 149 -11.47 -0.73 -3.97
CA TYR A 149 -11.42 0.10 -5.15
C TYR A 149 -11.29 -0.75 -6.45
N PRO A 150 -12.03 -0.45 -7.53
CA PRO A 150 -12.07 -1.29 -8.73
C PRO A 150 -10.70 -1.51 -9.41
N ASP A 151 -9.79 -0.57 -9.32
CA ASP A 151 -8.42 -0.65 -9.85
C ASP A 151 -7.52 -1.61 -9.05
N TYR A 152 -7.71 -1.73 -7.74
CA TYR A 152 -7.08 -2.78 -6.94
C TYR A 152 -7.58 -4.16 -7.38
N VAL A 153 -8.82 -4.27 -7.87
CA VAL A 153 -9.36 -5.52 -8.40
C VAL A 153 -8.77 -5.83 -9.78
N ARG A 154 -8.90 -4.89 -10.72
CA ARG A 154 -8.50 -5.05 -12.12
C ARG A 154 -7.00 -5.27 -12.28
N ASP A 155 -6.20 -4.39 -11.68
CA ASP A 155 -4.76 -4.32 -11.89
C ASP A 155 -3.96 -4.74 -10.65
N GLY A 156 -4.51 -4.53 -9.46
CA GLY A 156 -3.83 -4.79 -8.19
C GLY A 156 -3.70 -6.27 -7.85
N ILE A 157 -4.76 -7.08 -7.99
CA ILE A 157 -4.76 -8.50 -7.57
C ILE A 157 -3.59 -9.30 -8.19
N PRO A 158 -3.35 -9.28 -9.52
CA PRO A 158 -2.23 -9.99 -10.11
C PRO A 158 -0.87 -9.53 -9.55
N PHE A 159 -0.71 -8.23 -9.30
CA PHE A 159 0.51 -7.68 -8.70
C PHE A 159 0.70 -8.15 -7.26
N PHE A 160 -0.32 -8.01 -6.40
CA PHE A 160 -0.22 -8.38 -4.99
C PHE A 160 -0.07 -9.90 -4.78
N ASN A 161 -0.64 -10.73 -5.66
CA ASN A 161 -0.37 -12.17 -5.65
C ASN A 161 1.13 -12.47 -5.84
N LYS A 162 1.82 -11.75 -6.76
CA LYS A 162 3.27 -11.90 -6.96
C LYS A 162 4.06 -11.39 -5.75
N VAL A 163 3.68 -10.24 -5.18
CA VAL A 163 4.31 -9.73 -3.94
C VAL A 163 4.20 -10.75 -2.81
N ARG A 164 3.02 -11.36 -2.64
CA ARG A 164 2.79 -12.39 -1.62
C ARG A 164 3.68 -13.62 -1.82
N GLN A 165 3.86 -14.07 -3.06
CA GLN A 165 4.77 -15.20 -3.34
C GLN A 165 6.20 -14.88 -2.88
N LEU A 166 6.73 -13.72 -3.27
CA LEU A 166 8.07 -13.27 -2.86
C LEU A 166 8.18 -13.16 -1.32
N TYR A 167 7.17 -12.60 -0.68
CA TYR A 167 7.13 -12.40 0.76
C TYR A 167 7.03 -13.72 1.54
N VAL A 168 6.23 -14.69 1.10
CA VAL A 168 6.16 -16.01 1.75
C VAL A 168 7.49 -16.76 1.64
N GLU A 169 8.19 -16.66 0.51
CA GLU A 169 9.52 -17.26 0.38
C GLU A 169 10.55 -16.57 1.29
N GLU A 170 10.47 -15.26 1.47
CA GLU A 170 11.29 -14.53 2.44
C GLU A 170 11.00 -14.96 3.88
N LEU A 171 9.73 -15.05 4.29
CA LEU A 171 9.36 -15.53 5.62
C LEU A 171 9.87 -16.95 5.91
N LYS A 172 9.82 -17.85 4.92
CA LYS A 172 10.35 -19.22 5.06
C LYS A 172 11.86 -19.22 5.29
N LYS A 173 12.61 -18.39 4.55
CA LYS A 173 14.06 -18.25 4.71
C LYS A 173 14.43 -17.75 6.11
N GLU A 174 13.64 -16.84 6.66
CA GLU A 174 13.81 -16.28 8.01
C GLU A 174 13.24 -17.19 9.13
N GLY A 175 12.69 -18.35 8.79
CA GLY A 175 12.12 -19.28 9.78
C GLY A 175 10.83 -18.79 10.45
N LEU A 176 10.14 -17.80 9.85
CA LEU A 176 8.92 -17.17 10.36
C LEU A 176 7.63 -17.81 9.81
N TRP A 177 7.73 -18.76 8.86
CA TRP A 177 6.57 -19.38 8.20
C TRP A 177 6.70 -20.90 8.03
N PRO A 178 5.62 -21.69 8.24
CA PRO A 178 4.30 -21.25 8.70
C PRO A 178 4.31 -20.80 10.16
N LEU A 179 3.37 -19.94 10.53
CA LEU A 179 3.14 -19.63 11.95
C LEU A 179 2.90 -20.95 12.69
N LYS A 180 3.71 -21.22 13.71
CA LYS A 180 3.44 -22.33 14.63
C LYS A 180 2.15 -21.96 15.39
N ALA A 181 1.13 -22.81 15.24
CA ALA A 181 -0.17 -22.65 15.89
C ALA A 181 -0.05 -22.68 17.41
#